data_AF-A0A519VPS6-F1
#
_entry.id   AF-A0A519VPS6-F1
#
_cell.length_a   1.000
_cell.length_b   1.000
_cell.length_c   1.000
_cell.angle_alpha   90.00
_cell.angle_beta   90.00
_cell.angle_gamma   90.00
#
_symmetry.space_group_name_H-M   'P 1'
#
loop_
_entity.id
_entity.type
_entity.pdbx_description
1 polymer ?
#
loop_
_entity_poly.entity_id
_entity_poly.type
_entity_poly.pdbx_seq_one_letter_code
_entity_poly.pdbx_strand_id
1 'polypeptide(L)'
;TQGLVFSSESEAPLAAVSYAAPTGDLTDAQLLQVLGEPAQAKVEKVELTLFLRNQTADTSQAGVATANRYKALQVYMKQELDGTQVYRVGTGPQVHAYALGRDVAGRLAGFSTVLTES
;
A
#
# COMPACT_ATOMS: atom_id res chain seq x y z
N THR A 1 -5.17 7.08 -9.70
CA THR A 1 -5.42 7.12 -8.24
C THR A 1 -6.33 8.26 -7.79
N GLN A 2 -6.65 9.26 -8.63
CA GLN A 2 -7.62 10.30 -8.26
C GLN A 2 -8.97 9.69 -7.83
N GLY A 3 -9.35 9.91 -6.58
CA GLY A 3 -10.65 9.52 -6.00
C GLY A 3 -10.77 8.07 -5.54
N LEU A 4 -9.67 7.42 -5.11
CA LEU A 4 -9.72 6.17 -4.33
C LEU A 4 -9.43 6.48 -2.86
N VAL A 5 -10.30 5.99 -1.97
CA VAL A 5 -10.29 6.25 -0.52
C VAL A 5 -10.27 4.92 0.20
N PHE A 6 -9.30 4.70 1.09
CA PHE A 6 -9.16 3.50 1.90
C PHE A 6 -9.88 3.71 3.23
N SER A 7 -10.92 2.94 3.50
CA SER A 7 -11.65 3.02 4.77
C SER A 7 -11.02 2.10 5.81
N SER A 8 -10.33 2.70 6.77
CA SER A 8 -9.97 2.11 8.07
C SER A 8 -10.35 3.15 9.12
N GLU A 9 -11.61 3.12 9.59
CA GLU A 9 -12.24 4.08 10.53
C GLU A 9 -12.20 5.59 10.20
N SER A 10 -11.21 6.07 9.44
CA SER A 10 -11.11 7.32 8.71
C SER A 10 -10.92 7.04 7.21
N GLU A 11 -11.37 7.98 6.39
CA GLU A 11 -11.25 7.95 4.93
C GLU A 11 -9.92 8.59 4.49
N ALA A 12 -8.88 7.79 4.28
CA ALA A 12 -7.59 8.29 3.78
C ALA A 12 -7.46 8.06 2.25
N PRO A 13 -7.00 9.05 1.48
CA PRO A 13 -6.82 8.89 0.04
C PRO A 13 -5.60 8.01 -0.30
N LEU A 14 -5.69 7.24 -1.37
CA LEU A 14 -4.54 6.55 -1.94
C LEU A 14 -3.66 7.54 -2.73
N ALA A 15 -2.42 7.74 -2.29
CA ALA A 15 -1.43 8.52 -3.02
C ALA A 15 -0.56 7.60 -3.89
N ALA A 16 -0.40 7.92 -5.17
CA ALA A 16 0.57 7.19 -6.02
C ALA A 16 1.99 7.58 -5.60
N VAL A 17 2.88 6.59 -5.46
CA VAL A 17 4.25 6.81 -5.00
C VAL A 17 5.26 6.06 -5.87
N SER A 18 6.45 6.62 -6.02
CA SER A 18 7.57 5.97 -6.69
C SER A 18 8.89 6.41 -6.08
N TYR A 19 9.75 5.45 -5.75
CA TYR A 19 11.01 5.65 -5.07
C TYR A 19 12.16 4.96 -5.81
N ALA A 20 13.34 5.57 -5.77
CA ALA A 20 14.56 4.85 -6.12
C ALA A 20 14.76 3.72 -5.10
N ALA A 21 15.11 2.54 -5.58
CA ALA A 21 15.28 1.38 -4.72
C ALA A 21 16.65 0.73 -4.94
N PRO A 22 17.32 0.25 -3.88
CA PRO A 22 18.52 -0.54 -4.03
C PRO A 22 18.23 -1.80 -4.85
N THR A 23 19.23 -2.35 -5.53
CA THR A 23 19.10 -3.62 -6.26
C THR A 23 19.05 -4.81 -5.28
N GLY A 24 18.26 -5.82 -5.58
CA GLY A 24 18.16 -7.05 -4.77
C GLY A 24 17.10 -7.00 -3.66
N ASP A 25 17.26 -7.83 -2.63
CA ASP A 25 16.29 -7.91 -1.53
C ASP A 25 16.30 -6.63 -0.70
N LEU A 26 15.10 -6.13 -0.38
CA LEU A 26 14.91 -4.91 0.39
C LEU A 26 14.75 -5.25 1.87
N THR A 27 15.75 -4.90 2.67
CA THR A 27 15.63 -4.99 4.14
C THR A 27 14.70 -3.91 4.68
N ASP A 28 14.13 -4.13 5.86
CA ASP A 28 13.21 -3.18 6.48
C ASP A 28 13.91 -1.83 6.78
N ALA A 29 15.19 -1.84 7.15
CA ALA A 29 15.96 -0.61 7.38
C ALA A 29 16.14 0.21 6.08
N GLN A 30 16.44 -0.47 4.96
CA GLN A 30 16.55 0.20 3.64
C GLN A 30 15.19 0.72 3.17
N LEU A 31 14.12 -0.05 3.39
CA LEU A 31 12.76 0.39 3.11
C LEU A 31 12.44 1.68 3.86
N LEU A 32 12.63 1.71 5.18
CA LEU A 32 12.36 2.89 6.00
C LEU A 32 13.15 4.12 5.54
N GLN A 33 14.44 3.92 5.22
CA GLN A 33 15.28 4.99 4.69
C GLN A 33 14.74 5.55 3.36
N VAL A 34 14.32 4.68 2.44
CA VAL A 34 13.77 5.08 1.13
C VAL A 34 12.43 5.80 1.29
N LEU A 35 11.61 5.36 2.24
CA LEU A 35 10.30 5.96 2.53
C LEU A 35 10.40 7.27 3.33
N GLY A 36 11.57 7.58 3.90
CA GLY A 36 11.74 8.72 4.81
C GLY A 36 11.09 8.49 6.18
N GLU A 37 10.86 7.23 6.54
CA GLU A 37 10.27 6.83 7.82
C GLU A 37 11.34 6.75 8.93
N PRO A 38 10.95 6.84 10.21
CA PRO A 38 11.89 6.66 11.31
C PRO A 38 12.59 5.31 11.22
N ALA A 39 13.93 5.29 11.35
CA ALA A 39 14.75 4.08 11.16
C ALA A 39 14.43 2.93 12.13
N GLN A 40 13.75 3.22 13.24
CA GLN A 40 13.33 2.25 14.25
C GLN A 40 11.82 1.97 14.23
N ALA A 41 11.09 2.49 13.24
CA ALA A 41 9.67 2.21 13.11
C ALA A 41 9.44 0.72 12.85
N LYS A 42 8.42 0.16 13.50
CA LYS A 42 8.00 -1.22 13.28
C LYS A 42 7.50 -1.36 11.85
N VAL A 43 7.94 -2.39 11.14
CA VAL A 43 7.44 -2.76 9.81
C VAL A 43 6.71 -4.09 9.92
N GLU A 44 5.45 -4.13 9.48
CA GLU A 44 4.67 -5.34 9.32
C GLU A 44 4.36 -5.55 7.84
N LYS A 45 4.54 -6.79 7.36
CA LYS A 45 4.29 -7.16 5.96
C LYS A 45 2.97 -7.90 5.85
N VAL A 46 2.10 -7.42 4.97
CA VAL A 46 0.80 -8.03 4.67
C VAL A 46 0.58 -8.16 3.17
N GLU A 47 -0.05 -9.25 2.76
CA GLU A 47 -0.39 -9.50 1.37
C GLU A 47 -1.35 -8.43 0.82
N LEU A 48 -1.14 -8.00 -0.43
CA LEU A 48 -1.99 -6.98 -1.06
C LEU A 48 -3.47 -7.38 -1.07
N THR A 49 -3.76 -8.64 -1.38
CA THR A 49 -5.13 -9.17 -1.41
C THR A 49 -5.78 -9.14 -0.04
N LEU A 50 -5.01 -9.46 1.01
CA LEU A 50 -5.50 -9.44 2.38
C LEU A 50 -5.74 -8.00 2.83
N PHE A 51 -4.84 -7.09 2.47
CA PHE A 51 -4.94 -5.67 2.80
C PHE A 51 -6.17 -5.00 2.17
N LEU A 52 -6.46 -5.30 0.90
CA LEU A 52 -7.59 -4.72 0.16
C LEU A 52 -8.90 -5.54 0.28
N ARG A 53 -8.96 -6.58 1.13
CA ARG A 53 -10.07 -7.55 1.15
C ARG A 53 -11.44 -6.90 1.38
N ASN A 54 -11.51 -5.90 2.25
CA ASN A 54 -12.78 -5.27 2.62
C ASN A 54 -13.25 -4.32 1.53
N GLN A 55 -12.29 -3.66 0.87
CA GLN A 55 -12.51 -2.68 -0.18
C GLN A 55 -12.86 -3.35 -1.52
N THR A 56 -12.46 -4.61 -1.72
CA THR A 56 -12.79 -5.40 -2.91
C THR A 56 -14.05 -6.27 -2.74
N ALA A 57 -14.62 -6.33 -1.54
CA ALA A 57 -15.84 -7.09 -1.28
C ALA A 57 -17.05 -6.47 -2.00
N ASP A 58 -17.92 -7.31 -2.55
CA ASP A 58 -19.17 -6.86 -3.20
C ASP A 58 -20.13 -6.20 -2.21
N THR A 59 -19.97 -6.52 -0.92
CA THR A 59 -20.70 -5.93 0.22
C THR A 59 -20.02 -4.67 0.77
N SER A 60 -18.99 -4.13 0.11
CA SER A 60 -18.31 -2.94 0.61
C SER A 60 -19.28 -1.77 0.77
N GLN A 61 -19.16 -1.05 1.89
CA GLN A 61 -20.02 0.10 2.18
C GLN A 61 -19.83 1.25 1.18
N ALA A 62 -18.71 1.27 0.46
CA ALA A 62 -18.40 2.25 -0.58
C ALA A 62 -19.08 1.95 -1.94
N GLY A 63 -19.81 0.83 -2.05
CA GLY A 63 -20.56 0.44 -3.24
C GLY A 63 -19.76 -0.28 -4.32
N VAL A 64 -20.49 -0.95 -5.23
CA VAL A 64 -19.94 -1.85 -6.27
C VAL A 64 -18.93 -1.14 -7.19
N ALA A 65 -19.20 0.12 -7.55
CA ALA A 65 -18.30 0.89 -8.43
C ALA A 65 -16.92 1.09 -7.77
N THR A 66 -16.88 1.44 -6.49
CA THR A 66 -15.64 1.60 -5.73
C THR A 66 -14.93 0.27 -5.58
N ALA A 67 -15.65 -0.79 -5.25
CA ALA A 67 -15.09 -2.13 -5.14
C ALA A 67 -14.42 -2.60 -6.45
N ASN A 68 -15.06 -2.35 -7.59
CA ASN A 68 -14.47 -2.68 -8.89
C ASN A 68 -13.21 -1.88 -9.21
N ARG A 69 -13.12 -0.62 -8.79
CA ARG A 69 -11.88 0.18 -8.94
C ARG A 69 -10.74 -0.37 -8.08
N TYR A 70 -11.03 -0.84 -6.87
CA TYR A 70 -10.05 -1.53 -6.02
C TYR A 70 -9.60 -2.88 -6.61
N LYS A 71 -10.53 -3.66 -7.17
CA LYS A 71 -10.19 -4.90 -7.90
C LYS A 71 -9.27 -4.59 -9.07
N ALA A 72 -9.58 -3.56 -9.87
CA ALA A 72 -8.74 -3.14 -10.99
C ALA A 72 -7.35 -2.69 -10.54
N LEU A 73 -7.24 -1.92 -9.45
CA LEU A 73 -5.95 -1.51 -8.88
C LEU A 73 -5.13 -2.72 -8.44
N GLN A 74 -5.76 -3.69 -7.76
CA GLN A 74 -5.09 -4.92 -7.32
C GLN A 74 -4.54 -5.72 -8.52
N VAL A 75 -5.32 -5.84 -9.59
CA VAL A 75 -4.89 -6.52 -10.82
C VAL A 75 -3.73 -5.78 -11.47
N TYR A 76 -3.84 -4.47 -11.63
CA TYR A 76 -2.78 -3.63 -12.19
C TYR A 76 -1.46 -3.81 -11.44
N MET A 77 -1.47 -3.70 -10.11
CA MET A 77 -0.24 -3.82 -9.33
C MET A 77 0.40 -5.20 -9.50
N LYS A 78 -0.39 -6.28 -9.51
CA LYS A 78 0.14 -7.64 -9.69
C LYS A 78 0.69 -7.92 -11.08
N GLN A 79 0.23 -7.19 -12.10
CA GLN A 79 0.66 -7.37 -13.49
C GLN A 79 1.89 -6.52 -13.80
N GLU A 80 1.90 -5.27 -13.33
CA GLU A 80 2.90 -4.28 -13.71
C GLU A 80 4.07 -4.20 -12.71
N LEU A 81 3.88 -4.70 -11.49
CA LEU A 81 4.88 -4.60 -10.42
C LEU A 81 5.26 -5.98 -9.90
N ASP A 82 6.56 -6.27 -9.97
CA ASP A 82 7.13 -7.50 -9.46
C ASP A 82 7.20 -7.49 -7.93
N GLY A 83 6.92 -8.63 -7.31
CA GLY A 83 7.03 -8.82 -5.86
C GLY A 83 6.17 -7.88 -5.01
N THR A 84 4.96 -7.53 -5.47
CA THR A 84 4.10 -6.57 -4.76
C THR A 84 3.80 -7.01 -3.32
N GLN A 85 4.09 -6.15 -2.36
CA GLN A 85 3.92 -6.35 -0.92
C GLN A 85 3.34 -5.09 -0.27
N VAL A 86 2.51 -5.24 0.77
CA VAL A 86 2.09 -4.11 1.61
C VAL A 86 2.92 -4.05 2.88
N TYR A 87 3.47 -2.88 3.17
CA TYR A 87 4.26 -2.56 4.35
C TYR A 87 3.48 -1.60 5.24
N ARG A 88 3.19 -2.02 6.47
CA ARG A 88 2.57 -1.20 7.51
C ARG A 88 3.68 -0.70 8.43
N VAL A 89 3.87 0.61 8.51
CA VAL A 89 4.93 1.28 9.25
C VAL A 89 4.34 2.04 10.44
N GLY A 90 4.88 1.76 11.63
CA GLY A 90 4.49 2.42 12.87
C GLY A 90 3.68 1.54 13.83
N THR A 91 3.29 2.12 14.95
CA THR A 91 2.50 1.49 16.00
C THR A 91 1.55 2.52 16.62
N GLY A 92 0.34 2.11 16.98
CA GLY A 92 -0.65 2.97 17.62
C GLY A 92 -1.77 3.40 16.65
N PRO A 93 -2.44 4.52 16.92
CA PRO A 93 -3.70 4.86 16.24
C PRO A 93 -3.50 5.34 14.80
N GLN A 94 -2.26 5.60 14.36
CA GLN A 94 -1.94 5.92 12.98
C GLN A 94 -0.80 5.03 12.48
N VAL A 95 -1.04 4.34 11.37
CA VAL A 95 -0.07 3.46 10.73
C VAL A 95 0.02 3.83 9.26
N HIS A 96 1.22 4.11 8.76
CA HIS A 96 1.40 4.38 7.34
C HIS A 96 1.46 3.06 6.58
N ALA A 97 0.67 2.92 5.52
CA ALA A 97 0.64 1.72 4.70
C ALA A 97 1.17 2.04 3.30
N TYR A 98 2.09 1.21 2.82
CA TYR A 98 2.72 1.32 1.50
C TYR A 98 2.53 0.01 0.76
N ALA A 99 1.75 0.02 -0.31
CA ALA A 99 1.66 -1.11 -1.23
C ALA A 99 2.66 -0.88 -2.36
N LEU A 100 3.74 -1.66 -2.40
CA LEU A 100 4.85 -1.43 -3.32
C LEU A 100 5.28 -2.73 -4.01
N GLY A 101 5.66 -2.61 -5.27
CA GLY A 101 6.42 -3.62 -6.00
C GLY A 101 7.46 -2.94 -6.90
N ARG A 102 8.28 -3.74 -7.58
CA ARG A 102 9.29 -3.22 -8.51
C ARG A 102 8.71 -3.03 -9.90
N ASP A 103 8.87 -1.84 -10.46
CA ASP A 103 8.53 -1.58 -11.86
C ASP A 103 9.63 -2.09 -12.82
N VAL A 104 9.37 -1.97 -14.13
CA VAL A 104 10.32 -2.37 -15.19
C VAL A 104 11.65 -1.62 -15.16
N ALA A 105 11.70 -0.46 -14.50
CA ALA A 105 12.93 0.31 -14.29
C ALA A 105 13.64 -0.04 -12.96
N GLY A 106 13.12 -1.03 -12.22
CA GLY A 106 13.64 -1.49 -10.94
C GLY A 106 13.33 -0.58 -9.75
N ARG A 107 12.49 0.45 -9.93
CA ARG A 107 12.07 1.38 -8.87
C ARG A 107 10.97 0.74 -8.03
N LEU A 108 10.87 1.11 -6.76
CA LEU A 108 9.68 0.79 -5.98
C LEU A 108 8.55 1.71 -6.40
N ALA A 109 7.42 1.15 -6.81
CA ALA A 109 6.25 1.91 -7.22
C ALA A 109 4.98 1.31 -6.61
N GLY A 110 3.94 2.13 -6.49
CA GLY A 110 2.64 1.68 -6.01
C GLY A 110 1.85 2.81 -5.37
N PHE A 111 1.26 2.56 -4.20
CA PHE A 111 0.51 3.58 -3.48
C PHE A 111 0.82 3.60 -1.98
N SER A 112 0.56 4.74 -1.34
CA SER A 112 0.53 4.88 0.11
C SER A 112 -0.83 5.37 0.61
N THR A 113 -1.13 5.07 1.87
CA THR A 113 -2.28 5.57 2.61
C THR A 113 -1.95 5.60 4.11
N VAL A 114 -2.74 6.31 4.90
CA VAL A 114 -2.67 6.27 6.36
C VAL A 114 -3.83 5.43 6.87
N LEU A 115 -3.55 4.49 7.75
CA LEU A 115 -4.54 3.73 8.49
C LEU A 115 -4.77 4.44 9.82
N THR A 116 -6.01 4.68 10.19
CA THR A 116 -6.37 5.14 11.54
C THR A 116 -7.12 4.01 12.25
N GLU A 117 -6.67 3.62 13.43
CA GLU A 117 -7.37 2.67 14.30
C GLU A 117 -7.75 3.44 15.58
N SER A 118 -9.03 3.43 15.94
CA SER A 118 -9.61 4.09 17.12
C SER A 118 -9.93 3.13 18.26
#